data_AF-A0A383DV36-F1
#
_entry.id   AF-A0A383DV36-F1
#
_cell.length_a   1.000
_cell.length_b   1.000
_cell.length_c   1.000
_cell.angle_alpha   90.00
_cell.angle_beta   90.00
_cell.angle_gamma   90.00
#
_symmetry.space_group_name_H-M   'P 1'
#
loop_
_entity.id
_entity.type
_entity.pdbx_description
1 polymer ?
#
loop_
_entity_poly.entity_id
_entity_poly.type
_entity_poly.pdbx_seq_one_letter_code
_entity_poly.pdbx_strand_id
1 'polypeptide(L)'
;MSNKNKNLEFSKSIPLGIQHVLAMFAGNITVPIIVAGVFGQTPEQKIFLIQMALFVAGVATLVQTIGIGKIGSKLPIIQGTSFGFIPVMLPFKAFGLGAVFGAALIGGIFQIFLGYVLKPIRHMFPPLVTGIVVLMIGVSLLGVGFQYAGGGAWLLNNKPEVFANGSHLFLAFTVLIVTVVVHQYSKGFLGAASILIGMVVGYLVAIP
;
A
#
# COMPACT_ATOMS: atom_id res chain seq x y z
N MET A 1 -14.58 21.59 17.90
CA MET A 1 -14.88 20.39 17.10
C MET A 1 -15.32 20.85 15.72
N SER A 2 -14.40 20.84 14.74
CA SER A 2 -14.65 21.40 13.40
C SER A 2 -15.72 20.58 12.66
N ASN A 3 -16.59 21.29 11.96
CA ASN A 3 -17.84 20.86 11.37
C ASN A 3 -17.64 19.68 10.38
N LYS A 4 -17.96 18.44 10.81
CA LYS A 4 -17.73 17.20 10.04
C LYS A 4 -18.55 17.10 8.74
N ASN A 5 -19.55 17.97 8.54
CA ASN A 5 -20.47 17.96 7.40
C ASN A 5 -20.38 19.25 6.55
N LYS A 6 -19.20 19.86 6.42
CA LYS A 6 -19.06 21.00 5.50
C LYS A 6 -18.92 20.46 4.07
N ASN A 7 -20.03 20.42 3.33
CA ASN A 7 -20.01 20.10 1.90
C ASN A 7 -19.17 21.16 1.18
N LEU A 8 -17.96 20.77 0.79
CA LEU A 8 -17.07 21.61 0.00
C LEU A 8 -17.63 21.73 -1.42
N GLU A 9 -17.53 22.93 -2.00
CA GLU A 9 -17.86 23.15 -3.41
C GLU A 9 -17.12 22.16 -4.30
N PHE A 10 -17.77 21.67 -5.36
CA PHE A 10 -17.18 20.68 -6.28
C PHE A 10 -15.81 21.10 -6.83
N SER A 11 -15.60 22.42 -7.02
CA SER A 11 -14.33 23.00 -7.44
C SER A 11 -13.17 22.72 -6.47
N LYS A 12 -13.43 22.57 -5.17
CA LYS A 12 -12.42 22.21 -4.15
C LYS A 12 -12.38 20.72 -3.88
N SER A 13 -13.53 20.04 -3.92
CA SER A 13 -13.64 18.61 -3.63
C SER A 13 -12.94 17.73 -4.67
N ILE A 14 -13.05 18.07 -5.96
CA ILE A 14 -12.45 17.27 -7.03
C ILE A 14 -10.91 17.26 -6.95
N PRO A 15 -10.20 18.41 -6.87
CA PRO A 15 -8.76 18.42 -6.73
C PRO A 15 -8.27 17.71 -5.47
N LEU A 16 -8.97 17.86 -4.34
CA LEU A 16 -8.64 17.18 -3.09
C LEU A 16 -8.85 15.66 -3.16
N GLY A 17 -9.86 15.20 -3.90
CA GLY A 17 -10.10 13.79 -4.18
C GLY A 17 -8.97 13.20 -5.03
N ILE A 18 -8.59 13.89 -6.12
CA ILE A 18 -7.47 13.51 -6.96
C ILE A 18 -6.18 13.43 -6.14
N GLN A 19 -5.92 14.42 -5.29
CA GLN A 19 -4.75 14.41 -4.39
C GLN A 19 -4.71 13.16 -3.51
N HIS A 20 -5.84 12.78 -2.93
CA HIS A 20 -5.91 11.59 -2.09
C HIS A 20 -5.68 10.31 -2.87
N VAL A 21 -6.25 10.20 -4.08
CA VAL A 21 -5.99 9.06 -4.97
C VAL A 21 -4.51 8.96 -5.29
N LEU A 22 -3.88 10.07 -5.68
CA LEU A 22 -2.45 10.11 -5.99
C LEU A 22 -1.58 9.74 -4.77
N ALA A 23 -1.89 10.28 -3.59
CA ALA A 23 -1.15 9.97 -2.36
C ALA A 23 -1.22 8.49 -1.97
N MET A 24 -2.36 7.84 -2.22
CA MET A 24 -2.59 6.42 -1.88
C MET A 24 -2.13 5.44 -2.95
N PHE A 25 -1.99 5.91 -4.20
CA PHE A 25 -1.79 5.06 -5.36
C PHE A 25 -0.57 4.15 -5.20
N ALA A 26 0.60 4.73 -4.88
CA ALA A 26 1.85 4.00 -4.74
C ALA A 26 1.74 2.88 -3.71
N GLY A 27 1.21 3.19 -2.51
CA GLY A 27 1.02 2.18 -1.45
C GLY A 27 0.11 1.04 -1.87
N ASN A 28 -1.00 1.36 -2.54
CA ASN A 28 -2.01 0.36 -2.92
C ASN A 28 -1.53 -0.60 -4.01
N ILE A 29 -0.70 -0.14 -4.96
CA ILE A 29 -0.16 -1.00 -6.03
C ILE A 29 1.06 -1.81 -5.59
N THR A 30 1.83 -1.34 -4.61
CA THR A 30 3.07 -2.01 -4.18
C THR A 30 2.78 -3.39 -3.60
N VAL A 31 1.77 -3.52 -2.74
CA VAL A 31 1.42 -4.81 -2.11
C VAL A 31 1.07 -5.90 -3.14
N PRO A 32 0.13 -5.72 -4.10
CA PRO A 32 -0.17 -6.74 -5.10
C PRO A 32 1.02 -7.04 -6.02
N ILE A 33 1.91 -6.07 -6.30
CA ILE A 33 3.15 -6.31 -7.05
C ILE A 33 4.09 -7.25 -6.27
N ILE A 34 4.23 -7.05 -4.96
CA ILE A 34 5.04 -7.91 -4.09
C ILE A 34 4.43 -9.31 -4.02
N VAL A 35 3.13 -9.41 -3.77
CA VAL A 35 2.39 -10.68 -3.73
C VAL A 35 2.57 -11.44 -5.04
N ALA A 36 2.32 -10.80 -6.19
CA ALA A 36 2.49 -11.42 -7.49
C ALA A 36 3.93 -11.93 -7.72
N GLY A 37 4.93 -11.16 -7.27
CA GLY A 37 6.35 -11.52 -7.36
C GLY A 37 6.71 -12.74 -6.50
N VAL A 38 6.22 -12.80 -5.26
CA VAL A 38 6.48 -13.92 -4.33
C VAL A 38 5.87 -15.23 -4.85
N PHE A 39 4.69 -15.15 -5.48
CA PHE A 39 3.96 -16.30 -6.01
C PHE A 39 4.25 -16.58 -7.49
N GLY A 40 5.24 -15.92 -8.10
CA GLY A 40 5.67 -16.19 -9.47
C GLY A 40 4.58 -15.99 -10.53
N GLN A 41 3.66 -15.06 -10.30
CA GLN A 41 2.54 -14.81 -11.21
C GLN A 41 2.99 -14.19 -12.53
N THR A 42 2.26 -14.48 -13.60
CA THR A 42 2.53 -13.89 -14.92
C THR A 42 2.29 -12.38 -14.91
N PRO A 43 2.84 -11.61 -15.87
CA PRO A 43 2.57 -10.18 -16.00
C PRO A 43 1.07 -9.86 -16.07
N GLU A 44 0.29 -10.68 -16.78
CA GLU A 44 -1.16 -10.51 -16.94
C GLU A 44 -1.88 -10.69 -15.59
N GLN A 45 -1.51 -11.72 -14.83
CA GLN A 45 -2.06 -11.97 -13.50
C GLN A 45 -1.69 -10.86 -12.52
N LYS A 46 -0.46 -10.33 -12.61
CA LYS A 46 -0.03 -9.19 -11.79
C LYS A 46 -0.88 -7.94 -12.08
N ILE A 47 -1.13 -7.63 -13.34
CA ILE A 47 -1.98 -6.51 -13.74
C ILE A 47 -3.40 -6.71 -13.20
N PHE A 48 -3.94 -7.93 -13.31
CA PHE A 48 -5.25 -8.27 -12.77
C PHE A 48 -5.32 -8.05 -11.25
N LEU A 49 -4.30 -8.47 -10.49
CA LEU A 49 -4.23 -8.25 -9.04
C LEU A 49 -4.16 -6.76 -8.67
N ILE A 50 -3.43 -5.95 -9.44
CA ILE A 50 -3.36 -4.50 -9.24
C ILE A 50 -4.74 -3.87 -9.47
N GLN A 51 -5.41 -4.22 -10.57
CA GLN A 51 -6.73 -3.70 -10.92
C GLN A 51 -7.77 -4.07 -9.86
N MET A 52 -7.78 -5.34 -9.45
CA MET A 52 -8.66 -5.83 -8.40
C MET A 52 -8.42 -5.09 -7.08
N ALA A 53 -7.17 -4.91 -6.67
CA ALA A 53 -6.82 -4.22 -5.42
C ALA A 53 -7.29 -2.75 -5.43
N LEU A 54 -7.06 -2.02 -6.52
CA LEU A 54 -7.48 -0.63 -6.66
C LEU A 54 -9.02 -0.49 -6.69
N PHE A 55 -9.69 -1.40 -7.41
CA PHE A 55 -11.16 -1.41 -7.47
C PHE A 55 -11.78 -1.66 -6.10
N VAL A 56 -11.35 -2.71 -5.40
CA VAL A 56 -11.86 -3.06 -4.07
C VAL A 56 -11.51 -1.98 -3.04
N ALA A 57 -10.31 -1.37 -3.11
CA ALA A 57 -9.94 -0.26 -2.24
C ALA A 57 -10.85 0.97 -2.43
N GLY A 58 -11.23 1.28 -3.68
CA GLY A 58 -12.20 2.33 -3.98
C GLY A 58 -13.58 2.03 -3.40
N VAL A 59 -14.10 0.82 -3.65
CA VAL A 59 -15.40 0.37 -3.10
C VAL A 59 -15.39 0.39 -1.57
N ALA A 60 -14.36 -0.17 -0.94
CA ALA A 60 -14.23 -0.21 0.51
C ALA A 60 -14.12 1.21 1.11
N THR A 61 -13.43 2.13 0.43
CA THR A 61 -13.40 3.54 0.82
C THR A 61 -14.80 4.14 0.79
N LEU A 62 -15.57 3.95 -0.29
CA LEU A 62 -16.95 4.44 -0.37
C LEU A 62 -17.84 3.85 0.73
N VAL A 63 -17.73 2.56 1.01
CA VAL A 63 -18.45 1.91 2.11
C VAL A 63 -18.06 2.54 3.46
N GLN A 64 -16.78 2.85 3.68
CA GLN A 64 -16.30 3.42 4.93
C GLN A 64 -16.70 4.89 5.11
N THR A 65 -16.73 5.66 4.01
CA THR A 65 -17.00 7.11 4.00
C THR A 65 -18.48 7.45 3.92
N ILE A 66 -19.26 6.73 3.10
CA ILE A 66 -20.72 6.94 2.95
C ILE A 66 -21.47 6.17 4.05
N GLY A 67 -20.99 4.97 4.36
CA GLY A 67 -21.65 4.03 5.26
C GLY A 67 -22.86 3.36 4.64
N ILE A 68 -23.10 2.09 5.02
CA ILE A 68 -24.29 1.33 4.66
C ILE A 68 -24.94 0.85 5.96
N GLY A 69 -26.00 1.53 6.39
CA GLY A 69 -26.67 1.26 7.66
C GLY A 69 -25.75 1.48 8.87
N LYS A 70 -25.41 0.40 9.57
CA LYS A 70 -24.47 0.39 10.72
C LYS A 70 -23.01 0.14 10.34
N ILE A 71 -22.74 -0.16 9.06
CA ILE A 71 -21.40 -0.45 8.54
C ILE A 71 -20.78 0.84 8.01
N GLY A 72 -19.51 1.09 8.35
CA GLY A 72 -18.75 2.27 7.93
C GLY A 72 -18.77 3.40 8.96
N SER A 73 -17.61 4.05 9.13
CA SER A 73 -17.42 5.12 10.13
C SER A 73 -18.09 6.45 9.79
N LYS A 74 -18.48 6.66 8.52
CA LYS A 74 -18.92 7.96 7.98
C LYS A 74 -17.88 9.07 8.19
N LEU A 75 -16.61 8.69 8.15
CA LEU A 75 -15.45 9.57 8.25
C LEU A 75 -14.60 9.39 6.98
N PRO A 76 -13.82 10.40 6.57
CA PRO A 76 -12.93 10.33 5.41
C PRO A 76 -11.74 9.39 5.69
N ILE A 77 -12.03 8.09 5.79
CA ILE A 77 -11.06 7.03 6.02
C ILE A 77 -10.94 6.23 4.73
N ILE A 78 -9.80 6.39 4.08
CA ILE A 78 -9.49 5.69 2.84
C ILE A 78 -9.00 4.29 3.17
N GLN A 79 -9.48 3.34 2.39
CA GLN A 79 -9.09 1.94 2.47
C GLN A 79 -8.01 1.64 1.43
N GLY A 80 -7.09 0.77 1.80
CA GLY A 80 -5.97 0.37 0.98
C GLY A 80 -5.49 -1.03 1.31
N THR A 81 -4.46 -1.49 0.61
CA THR A 81 -3.86 -2.80 0.88
C THR A 81 -2.93 -2.70 2.08
N SER A 82 -3.07 -3.62 3.04
CA SER A 82 -2.25 -3.60 4.26
C SER A 82 -0.88 -4.21 3.98
N PHE A 83 0.19 -3.45 4.23
CA PHE A 83 1.55 -3.97 4.20
C PHE A 83 1.80 -5.05 5.29
N GLY A 84 1.03 -5.04 6.38
CA GLY A 84 1.09 -6.08 7.40
C GLY A 84 0.71 -7.47 6.87
N PHE A 85 0.06 -7.55 5.71
CA PHE A 85 -0.28 -8.83 5.06
C PHE A 85 0.94 -9.55 4.47
N ILE A 86 1.98 -8.80 4.06
CA ILE A 86 3.15 -9.35 3.39
C ILE A 86 3.91 -10.38 4.25
N PRO A 87 4.26 -10.13 5.52
CA PRO A 87 4.91 -11.15 6.33
C PRO A 87 4.00 -12.35 6.61
N VAL A 88 2.69 -12.14 6.74
CA VAL A 88 1.70 -13.18 7.08
C VAL A 88 1.45 -14.14 5.91
N MET A 89 1.59 -13.69 4.66
CA MET A 89 1.35 -14.54 3.49
C MET A 89 2.53 -15.45 3.12
N LEU A 90 3.76 -15.13 3.57
CA LEU A 90 4.97 -15.88 3.19
C LEU A 90 4.89 -17.39 3.47
N PRO A 91 4.36 -17.84 4.64
CA PRO A 91 4.17 -19.27 4.92
C PRO A 91 3.20 -19.97 3.94
N PHE A 92 2.30 -19.21 3.33
CA PHE A 92 1.30 -19.74 2.38
C PHE A 92 1.84 -19.97 0.98
N LYS A 93 3.12 -19.66 0.72
CA LYS A 93 3.75 -19.85 -0.60
C LYS A 93 3.60 -21.28 -1.12
N ALA A 94 3.65 -22.28 -0.25
CA ALA A 94 3.49 -23.70 -0.60
C ALA A 94 2.05 -24.06 -1.04
N PHE A 95 1.05 -23.29 -0.64
CA PHE A 95 -0.38 -23.56 -0.89
C PHE A 95 -0.97 -22.70 -2.02
N GLY A 96 -0.19 -21.74 -2.55
CA GLY A 96 -0.59 -20.87 -3.65
C GLY A 96 -1.52 -19.73 -3.24
N LEU A 97 -1.85 -18.87 -4.22
CA LEU A 97 -2.67 -17.67 -4.00
C LEU A 97 -4.11 -17.97 -3.58
N GLY A 98 -4.67 -19.10 -4.01
CA GLY A 98 -6.02 -19.51 -3.60
C GLY A 98 -6.14 -19.66 -2.08
N ALA A 99 -5.15 -20.28 -1.45
CA ALA A 99 -5.10 -20.42 0.00
C ALA A 99 -4.96 -19.05 0.70
N VAL A 100 -4.16 -18.14 0.14
CA VAL A 100 -4.00 -16.77 0.65
C VAL A 100 -5.33 -16.01 0.63
N PHE A 101 -6.06 -16.06 -0.48
CA PHE A 101 -7.37 -15.40 -0.57
C PHE A 101 -8.44 -16.06 0.29
N GLY A 102 -8.44 -17.39 0.40
CA GLY A 102 -9.33 -18.11 1.32
C GLY A 102 -9.07 -17.74 2.79
N ALA A 103 -7.79 -17.72 3.19
CA ALA A 103 -7.39 -17.29 4.53
C ALA A 103 -7.74 -15.81 4.78
N ALA A 104 -7.55 -14.93 3.79
CA ALA A 104 -7.93 -13.53 3.89
C ALA A 104 -9.44 -13.33 4.03
N LEU A 105 -10.25 -14.12 3.32
CA LEU A 105 -11.71 -14.09 3.43
C LEU A 105 -12.17 -14.51 4.83
N ILE A 106 -11.67 -15.64 5.33
CA ILE A 106 -11.97 -16.13 6.68
C ILE A 106 -11.50 -15.12 7.73
N GLY A 107 -10.28 -14.60 7.58
CA GLY A 107 -9.72 -13.56 8.45
C GLY A 107 -10.54 -12.27 8.44
N GLY A 108 -11.05 -11.85 7.27
CA GLY A 108 -11.94 -10.69 7.14
C GLY A 108 -13.26 -10.88 7.86
N ILE A 109 -13.89 -12.05 7.72
CA ILE A 109 -15.10 -12.41 8.47
C ILE A 109 -14.81 -12.38 9.97
N PHE A 110 -13.70 -12.98 10.41
CA PHE A 110 -13.28 -12.94 11.81
C PHE A 110 -13.07 -11.50 12.31
N GLN A 111 -12.45 -10.63 11.52
CA GLN A 111 -12.25 -9.22 11.88
C GLN A 111 -13.56 -8.44 12.01
N ILE A 112 -14.59 -8.77 11.21
CA ILE A 112 -15.93 -8.18 11.37
C ILE A 112 -16.49 -8.52 12.75
N PHE A 113 -16.41 -9.78 13.18
CA PHE A 113 -16.83 -10.18 14.53
C PHE A 113 -16.01 -9.51 15.63
N LEU A 114 -14.68 -9.46 15.46
CA LEU A 114 -13.79 -8.81 16.42
C LEU A 114 -14.09 -7.31 16.56
N GLY A 115 -14.54 -6.65 15.48
CA GLY A 115 -14.97 -5.26 15.50
C GLY A 115 -16.09 -4.96 16.50
N TYR A 116 -17.00 -5.91 16.75
CA TYR A 116 -18.04 -5.78 17.77
C TYR A 116 -17.50 -5.88 19.20
N VAL A 117 -16.46 -6.69 19.41
CA VAL A 117 -15.84 -6.97 20.72
C VAL A 117 -14.63 -6.05 20.98
N LEU A 118 -14.32 -5.13 20.07
CA LEU A 118 -13.10 -4.30 20.18
C LEU A 118 -13.10 -3.36 21.38
N LYS A 119 -14.27 -2.86 21.80
CA LYS A 119 -14.40 -1.90 22.92
C LYS A 119 -13.81 -2.43 24.24
N PRO A 120 -14.19 -3.62 24.74
CA PRO A 120 -13.63 -4.16 25.98
C PRO A 120 -12.14 -4.52 25.88
N ILE A 121 -11.68 -5.04 24.74
CA ILE A 121 -10.29 -5.51 24.58
C ILE A 121 -9.29 -4.39 24.27
N ARG A 122 -9.75 -3.16 23.98
CA ARG A 122 -8.88 -2.04 23.57
C ARG A 122 -7.79 -1.74 24.60
N HIS A 123 -8.01 -2.01 25.88
CA HIS A 123 -6.98 -1.80 26.92
C HIS A 123 -5.74 -2.69 26.71
N MET A 124 -5.88 -3.82 26.00
CA MET A 124 -4.77 -4.75 25.73
C MET A 124 -3.83 -4.23 24.64
N PHE A 125 -4.24 -3.18 23.91
CA PHE A 125 -3.47 -2.57 22.83
C PHE A 125 -3.12 -1.12 23.18
N PRO A 126 -2.31 -0.89 24.23
CA PRO A 126 -1.86 0.47 24.56
C PRO A 126 -1.03 1.03 23.38
N PRO A 127 -0.87 2.36 23.30
CA PRO A 127 -0.13 3.01 22.21
C PRO A 127 1.28 2.44 22.00
N LEU A 128 1.92 1.97 23.08
CA LEU A 128 3.22 1.30 23.03
C LEU A 128 3.20 0.03 22.17
N VAL A 129 2.21 -0.86 22.38
CA VAL A 129 2.11 -2.12 21.64
C VAL A 129 1.80 -1.85 20.17
N THR A 130 0.81 -1.00 19.90
CA THR A 130 0.43 -0.65 18.53
C THR A 130 1.58 0.03 17.79
N GLY A 131 2.33 0.93 18.45
CA GLY A 131 3.50 1.60 17.86
C GLY A 131 4.63 0.63 17.53
N ILE A 132 4.96 -0.31 18.44
CA ILE A 132 5.97 -1.34 18.19
C ILE A 132 5.57 -2.24 17.02
N VAL A 133 4.31 -2.68 16.95
CA VAL A 133 3.84 -3.53 15.85
C VAL A 133 3.95 -2.81 14.51
N VAL A 134 3.54 -1.54 14.44
CA VAL A 134 3.67 -0.73 13.21
C VAL A 134 5.15 -0.53 12.83
N LEU A 135 6.02 -0.28 13.80
CA LEU A 135 7.47 -0.19 13.57
C LEU A 135 8.02 -1.50 13.01
N MET A 136 7.64 -2.63 13.59
CA MET A 136 8.07 -3.96 13.15
C MET A 136 7.59 -4.27 11.72
N ILE A 137 6.36 -3.88 11.37
CA ILE A 137 5.88 -3.97 9.98
C ILE A 137 6.79 -3.15 9.07
N GLY A 138 7.09 -1.89 9.41
CA GLY A 138 8.00 -1.03 8.64
C GLY A 138 9.40 -1.63 8.46
N VAL A 139 10.02 -2.10 9.55
CA VAL A 139 11.34 -2.72 9.53
C VAL A 139 11.35 -4.01 8.70
N SER A 140 10.32 -4.85 8.80
CA SER A 140 10.22 -6.09 8.01
C SER A 140 10.14 -5.83 6.50
N LEU A 141 9.64 -4.67 6.10
CA LEU A 141 9.49 -4.30 4.69
C LEU A 141 10.77 -3.72 4.10
N LEU A 142 11.74 -3.31 4.92
CA LEU A 142 13.03 -2.82 4.42
C LEU A 142 13.73 -3.88 3.57
N GLY A 143 13.67 -5.15 3.98
CA GLY A 143 14.24 -6.26 3.21
C GLY A 143 13.60 -6.38 1.82
N VAL A 144 12.28 -6.26 1.74
CA VAL A 144 11.55 -6.25 0.46
C VAL A 144 11.93 -5.01 -0.35
N GLY A 145 12.03 -3.83 0.29
CA GLY A 145 12.46 -2.60 -0.37
C GLY A 145 13.84 -2.73 -1.03
N PHE A 146 14.83 -3.26 -0.32
CA PHE A 146 16.18 -3.50 -0.87
C PHE A 146 16.17 -4.53 -2.00
N GLN A 147 15.37 -5.59 -1.87
CA GLN A 147 15.21 -6.58 -2.94
C GLN A 147 14.66 -5.96 -4.23
N TYR A 148 13.70 -5.03 -4.11
CA TYR A 148 13.15 -4.31 -5.25
C TYR A 148 14.10 -3.22 -5.79
N ALA A 149 14.88 -2.57 -4.94
CA ALA A 149 15.94 -1.64 -5.35
C ALA A 149 17.04 -2.36 -6.16
N GLY A 150 17.35 -3.61 -5.83
CA GLY A 150 18.33 -4.44 -6.55
C GLY A 150 17.84 -5.01 -7.89
N GLY A 151 16.61 -4.72 -8.32
CA GLY A 151 16.04 -5.24 -9.59
C GLY A 151 14.89 -6.24 -9.41
N GLY A 152 14.45 -6.48 -8.16
CA GLY A 152 13.24 -7.24 -7.86
C GLY A 152 13.46 -8.72 -7.56
N ALA A 153 12.43 -9.34 -6.99
CA ALA A 153 12.45 -10.73 -6.57
C ALA A 153 12.68 -11.73 -7.72
N TRP A 154 12.31 -11.35 -8.94
CA TRP A 154 12.51 -12.19 -10.13
C TRP A 154 13.99 -12.23 -10.55
N LEU A 155 14.69 -11.10 -10.55
CA LEU A 155 16.13 -11.04 -10.87
C LEU A 155 16.95 -11.83 -9.85
N LEU A 156 16.62 -11.68 -8.56
CA LEU A 156 17.30 -12.40 -7.48
C LEU A 156 17.24 -13.92 -7.65
N ASN A 157 16.10 -14.46 -8.10
CA ASN A 157 15.90 -15.91 -8.22
C ASN A 157 16.35 -16.48 -9.57
N ASN A 158 16.31 -15.71 -10.66
CA ASN A 158 16.57 -16.23 -12.02
C ASN A 158 17.93 -15.80 -12.59
N LYS A 159 18.46 -14.63 -12.19
CA LYS A 159 19.72 -14.06 -12.68
C LYS A 159 20.44 -13.28 -11.57
N PRO A 160 20.97 -13.97 -10.54
CA PRO A 160 21.61 -13.30 -9.41
C PRO A 160 22.85 -12.48 -9.80
N GLU A 161 23.48 -12.77 -10.94
CA GLU A 161 24.63 -12.01 -11.46
C GLU A 161 24.29 -10.59 -11.90
N VAL A 162 23.03 -10.32 -12.28
CA VAL A 162 22.54 -9.00 -12.72
C VAL A 162 21.83 -8.25 -11.57
N PHE A 163 21.60 -8.95 -10.45
CA PHE A 163 21.01 -8.36 -9.27
C PHE A 163 21.94 -7.29 -8.67
N ALA A 164 21.38 -6.14 -8.34
CA ALA A 164 22.11 -4.98 -7.83
C ALA A 164 23.20 -4.42 -8.76
N ASN A 165 23.01 -4.53 -10.09
CA ASN A 165 23.85 -3.81 -11.05
C ASN A 165 23.80 -2.29 -10.78
N GLY A 166 24.90 -1.58 -11.07
CA GLY A 166 25.06 -0.14 -10.84
C GLY A 166 23.91 0.69 -11.41
N SER A 167 23.34 0.29 -12.56
CA SER A 167 22.17 0.95 -13.15
C SER A 167 20.89 0.80 -12.30
N HIS A 168 20.65 -0.36 -11.69
CA HIS A 168 19.48 -0.57 -10.84
C HIS A 168 19.57 0.23 -9.54
N LEU A 169 20.76 0.22 -8.92
CA LEU A 169 21.01 1.01 -7.72
C LEU A 169 20.93 2.51 -8.04
N PHE A 170 21.49 2.96 -9.16
CA PHE A 170 21.40 4.36 -9.59
C PHE A 170 19.94 4.81 -9.78
N LEU A 171 19.09 4.00 -10.42
CA LEU A 171 17.66 4.29 -10.55
C LEU A 171 16.96 4.35 -9.19
N ALA A 172 17.21 3.38 -8.31
CA ALA A 172 16.63 3.35 -6.98
C ALA A 172 17.04 4.57 -6.14
N PHE A 173 18.32 4.95 -6.18
CA PHE A 173 18.83 6.17 -5.54
C PHE A 173 18.21 7.43 -6.11
N THR A 174 18.04 7.50 -7.43
CA THR A 174 17.41 8.64 -8.10
C THR A 174 15.97 8.83 -7.62
N VAL A 175 15.18 7.75 -7.62
CA VAL A 175 13.79 7.78 -7.11
C VAL A 175 13.76 8.20 -5.63
N LEU A 176 14.67 7.66 -4.80
CA LEU A 176 14.75 7.98 -3.38
C LEU A 176 15.07 9.46 -3.15
N ILE A 177 16.13 9.97 -3.79
CA ILE A 177 16.58 11.36 -3.64
C ILE A 177 15.48 12.31 -4.10
N VAL A 178 14.89 12.07 -5.27
CA VAL A 178 13.81 12.92 -5.80
C VAL A 178 12.62 12.90 -4.85
N THR A 179 12.23 11.72 -4.35
CA THR A 179 11.11 11.60 -3.39
C THR A 179 11.39 12.41 -2.12
N VAL A 180 12.58 12.27 -1.53
CA VAL A 180 12.98 12.98 -0.29
C VAL A 180 13.04 14.48 -0.51
N VAL A 181 13.68 14.94 -1.58
CA VAL A 181 13.80 16.37 -1.90
C VAL A 181 12.43 16.97 -2.15
N VAL A 182 11.59 16.34 -2.97
CA VAL A 182 10.23 16.84 -3.23
C VAL A 182 9.42 16.85 -1.94
N HIS A 183 9.51 15.82 -1.10
CA HIS A 183 8.79 15.76 0.16
C HIS A 183 9.23 16.85 1.15
N GLN A 184 10.54 17.12 1.25
CA GLN A 184 11.11 18.08 2.21
C GLN A 184 10.86 19.54 1.79
N TYR A 185 10.96 19.86 0.50
CA TYR A 185 10.86 21.24 0.01
C TYR A 185 9.44 21.63 -0.44
N SER A 186 8.55 20.67 -0.68
CA SER A 186 7.19 20.96 -1.14
C SER A 186 6.19 21.06 0.02
N LYS A 187 5.18 21.91 -0.14
CA LYS A 187 4.04 22.02 0.80
C LYS A 187 2.74 21.58 0.11
N GLY A 188 1.82 21.00 0.88
CA GLY A 188 0.49 20.63 0.40
C GLY A 188 0.50 19.49 -0.64
N PHE A 189 -0.14 19.72 -1.78
CA PHE A 189 -0.37 18.72 -2.84
C PHE A 189 0.91 18.03 -3.33
N LEU A 190 1.95 18.81 -3.61
CA LEU A 190 3.23 18.32 -4.14
C LEU A 190 3.96 17.41 -3.13
N GLY A 191 3.85 17.72 -1.83
CA GLY A 191 4.43 16.87 -0.78
C GLY A 191 3.74 15.51 -0.67
N ALA A 192 2.41 15.49 -0.81
CA ALA A 192 1.61 14.26 -0.79
C ALA A 192 1.85 13.37 -2.03
N ALA A 193 2.13 13.97 -3.18
CA ALA A 193 2.42 13.27 -4.43
C ALA A 193 3.91 12.95 -4.64
N SER A 194 4.78 13.27 -3.67
CA SER A 194 6.24 13.11 -3.77
C SER A 194 6.70 11.72 -4.24
N ILE A 195 6.10 10.65 -3.74
CA ILE A 195 6.42 9.27 -4.13
C ILE A 195 6.10 9.03 -5.60
N LEU A 196 4.93 9.48 -6.08
CA LEU A 196 4.54 9.38 -7.49
C LEU A 196 5.49 10.18 -8.39
N ILE A 197 5.84 11.40 -7.98
CA ILE A 197 6.77 12.25 -8.72
C ILE A 197 8.14 11.56 -8.81
N GLY A 198 8.64 11.01 -7.71
CA GLY A 198 9.88 10.23 -7.70
C GLY A 198 9.83 9.05 -8.67
N MET A 199 8.73 8.29 -8.68
CA MET A 199 8.55 7.17 -9.63
C MET A 199 8.50 7.64 -11.10
N VAL A 200 7.82 8.75 -11.40
CA VAL A 200 7.76 9.30 -12.76
C VAL A 200 9.15 9.75 -13.22
N VAL A 201 9.89 10.48 -12.38
CA VAL A 201 11.25 10.91 -12.71
C VAL A 201 12.18 9.71 -12.90
N GLY A 202 12.10 8.72 -12.02
CA GLY A 202 12.87 7.47 -12.18
C GLY A 202 12.53 6.73 -13.46
N TYR A 203 11.25 6.69 -13.84
CA TYR A 203 10.82 6.10 -15.12
C TYR A 203 11.39 6.85 -16.32
N LEU A 204 11.39 8.18 -16.31
CA LEU A 204 11.99 8.98 -17.38
C LEU A 204 13.50 8.75 -17.51
N VAL A 205 14.21 8.61 -16.38
CA VAL A 205 15.65 8.29 -16.37
C VAL A 205 15.94 6.85 -16.83
N ALA A 206 14.97 5.96 -16.67
CA ALA A 206 15.07 4.56 -17.11
C ALA A 206 14.82 4.37 -18.62
N ILE A 207 14.21 5.35 -19.30
CA ILE A 207 14.04 5.30 -20.75
C ILE A 207 15.41 5.60 -21.40
N PRO A 208 15.96 4.66 -22.20
CA PRO A 208 17.21 4.88 -22.92
C PRO A 208 17.05 5.90 -24.06
#